data_AF-A0A535EZ28-F1
#
_entry.id   AF-A0A535EZ28-F1
#
_cell.length_a   1.000
_cell.length_b   1.000
_cell.length_c   1.000
_cell.angle_alpha   90.00
_cell.angle_beta   90.00
_cell.angle_gamma   90.00
#
_symmetry.space_group_name_H-M   'P 1'
#
loop_
_entity.id
_entity.type
_entity.pdbx_description
1 polymer ?
#
loop_
_entity_poly.entity_id
_entity_poly.type
_entity_poly.pdbx_seq_one_letter_code
_entity_poly.pdbx_strand_id
1 'polypeptide(L)' 'MLSPAELNLLSRLDLAYRRPVSGLYAGERRSPRAARSPEFADFRPYVAGDDFRQIDWRAYARLERLMMRL' A
#
# COMPACT_ATOMS: atom_id res chain seq x y z
N MET A 1 15.41 23.78 -23.89
CA MET A 1 16.41 22.70 -23.84
C MET A 1 16.94 22.68 -22.43
N LEU A 2 16.83 21.56 -21.71
CA LEU A 2 17.34 21.47 -20.33
C LEU A 2 18.87 21.53 -20.35
N SER A 3 19.44 22.32 -19.44
CA SER A 3 20.88 22.44 -19.24
C SER A 3 21.47 21.17 -18.61
N PRO A 4 22.78 20.91 -18.80
CA PRO A 4 23.44 19.76 -18.18
C PRO A 4 23.35 19.73 -16.65
N ALA A 5 23.26 20.90 -16.00
CA ALA A 5 23.10 21.02 -14.56
C ALA A 5 21.70 20.56 -14.09
N GLU A 6 20.65 20.90 -14.84
CA GLU A 6 19.28 20.49 -14.55
C GLU A 6 19.10 18.97 -14.71
N LEU A 7 19.72 18.38 -15.74
CA LEU A 7 19.73 16.93 -15.93
C LEU A 7 20.43 16.22 -14.77
N ASN A 8 21.53 16.76 -14.26
CA ASN A 8 22.24 16.17 -13.12
C ASN A 8 21.40 16.23 -11.84
N LEU A 9 20.70 17.35 -11.61
CA LEU A 9 19.79 17.51 -10.47
C LEU A 9 18.63 16.50 -10.53
N LEU A 10 18.02 16.34 -11.70
CA LEU A 10 16.95 15.37 -11.94
C LEU A 10 17.43 13.92 -11.72
N SER A 11 18.61 13.55 -12.22
CA SER A 11 19.17 12.21 -11.98
C SER A 11 19.45 11.94 -10.51
N ARG A 12 19.91 12.94 -9.74
CA ARG A 12 20.11 12.80 -8.29
C ARG A 12 18.79 12.62 -7.54
N LEU A 13 17.74 13.34 -7.96
CA LEU A 13 16.39 13.22 -7.40
C LEU A 13 15.78 11.85 -7.69
N ASP A 14 15.90 11.33 -8.92
CA ASP A 14 15.43 9.99 -9.28
C ASP A 14 16.16 8.91 -8.47
N LEU A 15 17.48 9.04 -8.27
CA LEU A 15 18.25 8.11 -7.45
C LEU A 15 17.88 8.18 -5.96
N ALA A 16 17.54 9.35 -5.43
CA ALA A 16 17.08 9.52 -4.05
C ALA A 16 15.66 8.92 -3.85
N TYR A 17 14.78 9.08 -4.83
CA TYR A 17 13.43 8.48 -4.82
C TYR A 17 13.47 6.96 -4.91
N ARG A 18 14.40 6.42 -5.71
CA ARG A 18 14.59 4.96 -5.87
C ARG A 18 15.34 4.30 -4.71
N ARG A 19 15.97 5.06 -3.82
CA ARG A 19 16.58 4.48 -2.63
C ARG A 19 15.47 4.13 -1.65
N PRO A 20 15.23 2.83 -1.35
CA PRO A 20 14.35 2.48 -0.25
C PRO A 20 14.98 3.07 1.01
N VAL A 21 14.24 3.94 1.70
CA VAL A 21 14.62 4.45 3.01
C VAL A 21 14.71 3.26 3.95
N SER A 22 15.93 2.81 4.26
CA SER A 22 16.15 1.70 5.18
C SER A 22 15.66 2.13 6.56
N GLY A 23 14.53 1.57 7.00
CA GLY A 23 13.94 1.89 8.30
C GLY A 23 12.41 1.99 8.31
N LEU A 24 11.74 2.02 7.16
CA LEU A 24 10.26 1.99 7.11
C LEU A 24 9.65 0.58 7.28
N TYR A 25 10.48 -0.47 7.29
CA TYR A 25 10.04 -1.86 7.44
C TYR A 25 10.72 -2.53 8.65
N ALA A 26 10.36 -2.11 9.86
CA ALA A 26 10.56 -2.97 11.02
C ALA A 26 9.62 -4.19 10.89
N GLY A 27 10.13 -5.31 10.37
CA GLY A 27 9.33 -6.51 10.13
C GLY A 27 9.94 -7.54 9.18
N GLU A 28 11.25 -7.50 8.95
CA GLU A 28 11.93 -8.31 7.93
C GLU A 28 11.97 -9.82 8.23
N ARG A 29 11.48 -10.23 9.42
CA ARG A 29 11.17 -11.63 9.70
C ARG A 29 9.69 -11.88 9.49
N ARG A 30 9.30 -12.24 8.25
CA ARG A 30 8.04 -12.95 8.03
C ARG A 30 8.11 -14.26 8.79
N SER A 31 7.33 -14.36 9.87
CA SER A 31 7.01 -15.65 10.47
C SER A 31 6.43 -16.56 9.38
N PRO A 32 6.90 -17.81 9.22
CA PRO A 32 6.31 -18.77 8.28
C PRO A 32 4.86 -19.13 8.65
N ARG A 33 4.46 -18.86 9.90
CA ARG A 33 3.04 -18.73 10.24
C ARG A 33 2.61 -17.34 9.83
N ALA A 34 1.82 -17.23 8.75
CA ALA A 34 0.96 -16.08 8.57
C ALA A 34 0.18 -15.94 9.88
N ALA A 35 0.45 -14.88 10.65
CA ALA A 35 -0.41 -14.53 11.76
C ALA A 35 -1.79 -14.35 11.14
N ARG A 36 -2.69 -15.31 11.40
CA ARG A 36 -4.11 -15.15 11.09
C ARG A 36 -4.56 -14.04 12.02
N SER A 37 -4.39 -12.80 11.58
CA SER A 37 -4.78 -11.63 12.36
C SER A 37 -6.29 -11.76 12.59
N PRO A 38 -6.75 -11.99 13.83
CA PRO A 38 -8.17 -12.17 14.10
C PRO A 38 -8.97 -10.92 13.69
N GLU A 39 -8.32 -9.76 13.72
CA GLU A 39 -8.91 -8.45 13.38
C GLU A 39 -9.19 -8.24 11.89
N PHE A 40 -8.67 -9.09 11.00
CA PHE A 40 -8.88 -9.01 9.54
C PHE A 40 -9.71 -10.17 8.98
N ALA A 41 -10.24 -11.03 9.83
CA ALA A 41 -11.18 -12.08 9.41
C ALA A 41 -12.55 -11.52 9.00
N ASP A 42 -12.85 -10.28 9.37
CA ASP A 42 -14.15 -9.65 9.19
C ASP A 42 -14.25 -8.79 7.93
N PHE A 43 -13.40 -9.01 6.92
CA PHE A 43 -13.51 -8.33 5.63
C PHE A 43 -13.65 -9.30 4.48
N ARG A 44 -14.65 -9.04 3.63
CA ARG A 44 -14.82 -9.75 2.35
C ARG A 44 -14.71 -8.81 1.17
N PRO A 45 -14.25 -9.27 0.00
CA PRO A 45 -14.36 -8.49 -1.23
C PRO A 45 -15.82 -8.15 -1.52
N TYR A 46 -16.04 -6.94 -2.02
CA TYR A 46 -17.34 -6.54 -2.59
C TYR A 46 -17.67 -7.43 -3.80
N VAL A 47 -18.92 -7.85 -3.90
CA VAL A 47 -19.48 -8.55 -5.06
C VAL A 47 -20.70 -7.78 -5.56
N ALA A 48 -20.94 -7.81 -6.86
CA ALA A 48 -22.12 -7.20 -7.46
C ALA A 48 -23.40 -7.80 -6.81
N GLY A 49 -24.25 -6.93 -6.26
CA GLY A 49 -25.43 -7.31 -5.47
C GLY A 49 -25.34 -6.93 -4.00
N ASP A 50 -24.14 -6.58 -3.52
CA ASP A 50 -23.95 -6.08 -2.17
C ASP A 50 -24.37 -4.61 -2.00
N ASP A 51 -24.83 -4.24 -0.80
CA ASP A 51 -25.14 -2.84 -0.45
C ASP A 51 -23.85 -2.01 -0.36
N PHE A 52 -23.70 -1.04 -1.27
CA PHE A 52 -22.57 -0.14 -1.34
C PHE A 52 -22.37 0.70 -0.06
N ARG A 53 -23.39 0.88 0.77
CA ARG A 53 -23.27 1.57 2.06
C ARG A 53 -22.41 0.81 3.07
N GLN A 54 -22.20 -0.48 2.85
CA GLN A 54 -21.38 -1.35 3.70
C GLN A 54 -19.91 -1.41 3.28
N ILE A 55 -19.53 -0.65 2.23
CA ILE A 55 -18.13 -0.54 1.80
C ILE A 55 -17.32 0.16 2.88
N ASP A 56 -16.21 -0.47 3.27
CA ASP A 56 -15.24 0.16 4.16
C ASP A 56 -14.27 1.04 3.36
N TRP A 57 -14.52 2.35 3.41
CA TRP A 57 -13.68 3.35 2.73
C TRP A 57 -12.27 3.45 3.31
N ARG A 58 -12.06 3.10 4.59
CA ARG A 58 -10.72 3.08 5.20
C ARG A 58 -9.91 1.87 4.75
N ALA A 59 -10.58 0.75 4.47
CA ALA A 59 -9.96 -0.42 3.87
C ALA A 59 -9.59 -0.13 2.41
N TYR A 60 -10.50 0.50 1.65
CA TYR A 60 -10.23 0.91 0.28
C TYR A 60 -9.01 1.83 0.17
N ALA A 61 -8.89 2.84 1.03
CA ALA A 61 -7.75 3.76 1.02
C ALA A 61 -6.38 3.08 1.26
N ARG A 62 -6.36 1.87 1.84
CA ARG A 62 -5.11 1.11 2.12
C ARG A 62 -4.83 0.03 1.08
N LEU A 63 -5.87 -0.56 0.52
CA LEU A 63 -5.79 -1.77 -0.28
C LEU A 63 -6.16 -1.56 -1.75
N GLU A 64 -6.68 -0.37 -2.09
CA GLU A 64 -7.20 -0.01 -3.41
C GLU A 64 -8.21 -1.02 -3.97
N ARG A 65 -8.89 -1.74 -3.07
CA ARG A 65 -9.86 -2.77 -3.39
C ARG A 65 -11.12 -2.57 -2.55
N LEU A 66 -12.27 -2.70 -3.20
CA LEU A 66 -13.55 -2.62 -2.51
C LEU A 66 -13.71 -3.82 -1.58
N MET A 67 -13.75 -3.53 -0.29
CA MET A 67 -13.94 -4.50 0.77
C MET A 67 -15.13 -4.08 1.62
N MET A 68 -15.89 -5.07 2.06
CA MET A 68 -17.00 -4.89 2.98
C MET A 68 -16.63 -5.46 4.33
N ARG A 69 -17.14 -4.80 5.38
CA ARG A 69 -17.03 -5.29 6.75
C ARG A 69 -18.18 -6.28 7.00
N LEU A 70 -17.83 -7.49 7.43
CA LEU A 70 -18.77 -8.54 7.85
C LEU A 70 -19.47 -8.15 9.17
#